data_AF-A0A0A9DTB9-F1
#
_entry.id   AF-A0A0A9DTB9-F1
#
_cell.length_a   1.000
_cell.length_b   1.000
_cell.length_c   1.000
_cell.angle_alpha   90.00
_cell.angle_beta   90.00
_cell.angle_gamma   90.00
#
_symmetry.space_group_name_H-M   'P 1'
#
loop_
_entity.id
_entity.type
_entity.pdbx_description
1 polymer ?
#
loop_
_entity_poly.entity_id
_entity_poly.type
_entity_poly.pdbx_seq_one_letter_code
_entity_poly.pdbx_strand_id
1 'polypeptide(L)'
;MINLKIGLTKEVYSSMICSYVKQGKLTEAESTFSSMKESSCFPDALTYTAMIKAYNDGGSWRRAWDLFKEMEGNGIQPDAIVCSSLMEALNKGSKPEKGPSVDGIHERETNSIEPAGLF
;
A
#
# COMPACT_ATOMS: atom_id res chain seq x y z
N MET A 1 0.28 -34.28 8.50
CA MET A 1 0.14 -32.81 8.65
C MET A 1 -0.34 -32.58 10.08
N ILE A 2 0.52 -32.01 10.93
CA ILE A 2 0.19 -31.79 12.35
C ILE A 2 -0.83 -30.65 12.45
N ASN A 3 -2.10 -31.01 12.65
CA ASN A 3 -3.16 -30.07 13.04
C ASN A 3 -3.04 -29.87 14.56
N LEU A 4 -2.07 -29.06 14.97
CA LEU A 4 -1.94 -28.65 16.35
C LEU A 4 -2.85 -27.43 16.55
N LYS A 5 -3.99 -27.66 17.21
CA LYS A 5 -4.79 -26.65 17.92
C LYS A 5 -4.02 -26.02 19.10
N ILE A 6 -2.71 -25.78 18.93
CA ILE A 6 -1.99 -24.85 19.79
C ILE A 6 -2.43 -23.50 19.26
N GLY A 7 -3.19 -22.74 20.06
CA GLY A 7 -3.47 -21.35 19.73
C GLY A 7 -2.13 -20.67 19.46
N LEU A 8 -1.91 -20.27 18.20
CA LEU A 8 -0.69 -19.58 17.81
C LEU A 8 -0.60 -18.32 18.67
N THR A 9 0.50 -18.19 19.40
CA THR A 9 0.67 -17.02 20.25
C THR A 9 0.94 -15.79 19.38
N LYS A 10 0.71 -14.60 19.95
CA LYS A 10 0.99 -13.33 19.27
C LYS A 10 2.42 -13.27 18.72
N GLU A 11 3.39 -13.86 19.43
CA GLU A 11 4.81 -13.89 19.05
C GLU A 11 5.04 -14.74 17.80
N VAL A 12 4.32 -15.86 17.65
CA VAL A 12 4.44 -16.73 16.48
C VAL A 12 3.85 -16.04 15.25
N TYR A 13 2.67 -15.43 15.37
CA TYR A 13 2.10 -14.62 14.29
C TYR A 13 3.02 -13.48 13.87
N SER A 14 3.50 -12.69 14.84
CA SER A 14 4.41 -11.56 14.59
C SER A 14 5.69 -12.02 13.90
N SER A 15 6.25 -13.16 14.31
CA SER A 15 7.46 -13.74 13.72
C SER A 15 7.24 -14.22 12.29
N MET A 16 6.11 -14.88 12.02
CA MET A 16 5.75 -15.32 10.67
C MET A 16 5.54 -14.13 9.74
N ILE A 17 4.79 -13.12 10.18
CA ILE A 17 4.55 -11.88 9.42
C ILE A 17 5.88 -11.20 9.11
N CYS A 18 6.73 -10.97 10.12
CA CYS A 18 8.06 -10.38 9.92
C CYS A 18 8.90 -11.19 8.92
N SER A 19 8.85 -12.52 9.00
CA SER A 19 9.58 -13.41 8.09
C SER A 19 9.07 -13.31 6.65
N TYR A 20 7.76 -13.30 6.44
CA TYR A 20 7.16 -13.16 5.11
C TYR A 20 7.43 -11.78 4.51
N VAL A 21 7.31 -10.71 5.30
CA VAL A 21 7.64 -9.34 4.89
C VAL A 21 9.10 -9.24 4.44
N LYS A 22 10.04 -9.82 5.21
CA LYS A 22 11.47 -9.87 4.83
C LYS A 22 11.74 -10.64 3.54
N GLN A 23 10.89 -11.62 3.22
CA GLN A 23 10.97 -12.40 1.99
C GLN A 23 10.22 -11.74 0.81
N GLY A 24 9.56 -10.60 1.01
CA GLY A 24 8.71 -9.97 0.00
C GLY A 24 7.40 -10.72 -0.29
N LYS A 25 7.03 -11.68 0.57
CA LYS A 25 5.84 -12.53 0.44
C LYS A 25 4.63 -11.83 1.07
N LEU A 26 4.17 -10.76 0.41
CA LEU A 26 3.12 -9.90 0.95
C LEU A 26 1.78 -10.64 1.13
N THR A 27 1.40 -11.50 0.18
CA THR A 27 0.16 -12.28 0.24
C THR A 27 0.10 -13.19 1.46
N GLU A 28 1.19 -13.90 1.76
CA GLU A 28 1.30 -14.77 2.94
C GLU A 28 1.30 -13.96 4.24
N ALA A 29 1.93 -12.77 4.23
CA ALA A 29 1.88 -11.84 5.37
C ALA A 29 0.44 -11.34 5.62
N GLU A 30 -0.29 -10.94 4.58
CA GLU A 30 -1.70 -10.52 4.65
C GLU A 30 -2.61 -11.64 5.18
N SER A 31 -2.45 -12.86 4.65
CA SER A 31 -3.21 -14.02 5.12
C SER A 31 -2.94 -14.29 6.60
N THR A 32 -1.67 -14.25 7.01
CA THR A 32 -1.27 -14.51 8.41
C THR A 32 -1.80 -13.42 9.35
N PHE A 33 -1.73 -12.16 8.92
CA PHE A 33 -2.26 -11.01 9.66
C PHE A 33 -3.79 -11.08 9.83
N SER A 34 -4.51 -11.53 8.80
CA SER A 34 -5.96 -11.75 8.87
C SER A 34 -6.31 -12.89 9.83
N SER A 35 -5.61 -14.02 9.75
CA SER A 35 -5.78 -15.14 10.68
C SER A 35 -5.47 -14.77 12.13
N MET A 36 -4.51 -13.87 12.35
CA MET A 36 -4.19 -13.34 13.68
C MET A 36 -5.41 -12.60 14.27
N LYS A 37 -6.02 -11.68 13.51
CA LYS A 37 -7.22 -10.94 13.92
C LYS A 37 -8.42 -11.85 14.17
N GLU A 38 -8.67 -12.81 13.27
CA GLU A 38 -9.76 -13.79 13.40
C GLU A 38 -9.62 -14.67 14.64
N SER A 39 -8.38 -14.96 15.04
CA SER A 39 -8.06 -15.76 16.24
C SER A 39 -8.14 -14.94 17.53
N SER A 40 -8.73 -13.73 17.51
CA SER A 40 -8.77 -12.78 18.63
C SER A 40 -7.37 -12.45 19.21
N CYS A 41 -6.32 -12.64 18.41
CA CYS A 41 -4.97 -12.23 18.74
C CYS A 41 -4.77 -10.84 18.15
N PHE A 42 -4.73 -9.81 18.99
CA PHE A 42 -4.61 -8.45 18.49
C PHE A 42 -3.18 -8.14 18.03
N PRO A 43 -3.00 -7.56 16.82
CA PRO A 43 -1.70 -7.15 16.36
C PRO A 43 -1.10 -6.09 17.29
N ASP A 44 0.20 -6.19 17.53
CA ASP A 44 0.95 -5.21 18.31
C ASP A 44 1.64 -4.17 17.40
N ALA A 45 2.33 -3.21 18.01
CA ALA A 45 3.03 -2.16 17.28
C ALA A 45 4.02 -2.73 16.25
N LEU A 46 4.78 -3.77 16.62
CA LEU A 46 5.74 -4.42 15.73
C LEU A 46 5.05 -5.00 14.50
N THR A 47 3.90 -5.65 14.70
CA THR A 47 3.13 -6.28 13.62
C THR A 47 2.58 -5.23 12.65
N TYR A 48 1.99 -4.15 13.16
CA TYR A 48 1.52 -3.04 12.34
C TYR A 48 2.67 -2.39 11.56
N THR A 49 3.78 -2.08 12.23
CA THR A 49 4.97 -1.48 11.59
C THR A 49 5.49 -2.35 10.45
N ALA A 50 5.55 -3.67 10.64
CA ALA A 50 5.99 -4.61 9.62
C ALA A 50 5.06 -4.59 8.39
N MET A 51 3.73 -4.67 8.60
CA MET A 51 2.76 -4.65 7.51
C MET A 51 2.76 -3.32 6.75
N ILE A 52 2.74 -2.19 7.48
CA ILE A 52 2.76 -0.83 6.88
C ILE A 52 4.00 -0.67 5.98
N LYS A 53 5.18 -1.08 6.47
CA LYS A 53 6.40 -1.06 5.68
C LYS A 53 6.26 -1.93 4.42
N ALA A 54 5.75 -3.14 4.56
CA ALA A 54 5.57 -4.07 3.43
C ALA A 54 4.66 -3.47 2.34
N TYR A 55 3.57 -2.80 2.72
CA TYR A 55 2.70 -2.12 1.76
C TYR A 55 3.37 -0.93 1.09
N ASN A 56 4.15 -0.14 1.82
CA ASN A 56 4.90 0.97 1.25
C ASN A 56 5.97 0.47 0.25
N ASP A 57 6.69 -0.59 0.59
CA ASP A 57 7.68 -1.23 -0.28
C ASP A 57 7.01 -1.84 -1.53
N GLY A 58 5.78 -2.34 -1.39
CA GLY A 58 4.93 -2.82 -2.49
C GLY A 58 4.20 -1.72 -3.27
N GLY A 59 4.45 -0.44 -3.02
CA GLY A 59 3.82 0.70 -3.71
C GLY A 59 2.34 0.94 -3.36
N SER A 60 1.80 0.20 -2.40
CA SER A 60 0.39 0.24 -1.97
C SER A 60 0.18 1.20 -0.80
N TRP A 61 0.58 2.47 -0.97
CA TRP A 61 0.54 3.49 0.09
C TRP A 61 -0.84 3.68 0.73
N ARG A 62 -1.92 3.46 -0.03
CA ARG A 62 -3.30 3.55 0.49
C ARG A 62 -3.57 2.50 1.56
N ARG A 63 -3.18 1.25 1.33
CA ARG A 63 -3.31 0.16 2.32
C ARG A 63 -2.44 0.41 3.55
N ALA A 64 -1.23 0.96 3.33
CA ALA A 64 -0.35 1.37 4.42
C ALA A 64 -1.00 2.46 5.29
N TRP A 65 -1.68 3.43 4.67
CA TRP A 65 -2.43 4.48 5.36
C TRP A 65 -3.65 3.95 6.12
N ASP A 66 -4.41 3.02 5.54
CA ASP A 66 -5.55 2.39 6.20
C ASP A 66 -5.11 1.65 7.48
N LEU A 67 -3.99 0.92 7.40
CA LEU A 67 -3.40 0.25 8.56
C LEU A 67 -2.85 1.20 9.62
N PHE A 68 -2.30 2.34 9.21
CA PHE A 68 -1.91 3.39 10.14
C PHE A 68 -3.11 3.91 10.92
N LYS A 69 -4.24 4.14 10.24
CA LYS A 69 -5.49 4.56 10.89
C LYS A 69 -6.06 3.49 11.81
N GLU A 70 -5.97 2.22 11.43
CA GLU A 70 -6.33 1.12 12.31
C GLU A 70 -5.44 1.07 13.57
N MET A 71 -4.13 1.25 13.41
CA MET A 71 -3.17 1.29 14.51
C MET A 71 -3.49 2.41 15.51
N GLU A 72 -3.74 3.63 15.02
CA GLU A 72 -4.18 4.77 15.85
C GLU A 72 -5.52 4.50 16.54
N GLY A 73 -6.50 3.95 15.81
CA GLY A 73 -7.83 3.62 16.33
C GLY A 73 -7.81 2.57 17.44
N ASN A 74 -6.82 1.68 17.42
CA ASN A 74 -6.58 0.69 18.47
C ASN A 74 -5.74 1.22 19.64
N GLY A 75 -5.42 2.52 19.66
CA GLY A 75 -4.63 3.15 20.72
C GLY A 75 -3.15 2.77 20.70
N ILE A 76 -2.65 2.22 19.60
CA ILE A 76 -1.26 1.83 19.44
C ILE A 76 -0.51 3.01 18.81
N GLN A 77 0.52 3.50 19.50
CA GLN A 77 1.25 4.68 19.04
C GLN A 77 2.19 4.31 17.86
N PRO A 78 2.02 4.93 16.68
CA PRO A 78 2.95 4.74 15.57
C PRO A 78 4.34 5.25 15.93
N ASP A 79 5.36 4.49 15.57
CA ASP A 79 6.75 4.88 15.78
C ASP A 79 7.25 5.84 14.67
N ALA A 80 8.44 6.41 14.87
CA ALA A 80 9.05 7.31 13.89
C ALA A 80 9.33 6.63 12.54
N ILE A 81 9.50 5.30 12.52
CA ILE A 81 9.75 4.53 11.30
C ILE A 81 8.48 4.50 10.45
N VAL A 82 7.33 4.17 11.05
CA VAL A 82 6.01 4.18 10.41
C VAL A 82 5.71 5.55 9.80
N CYS A 83 5.87 6.61 10.58
CA CYS A 83 5.63 7.98 10.11
C CYS A 83 6.55 8.35 8.94
N SER A 84 7.83 8.01 9.02
CA SER A 84 8.80 8.29 7.94
C SER A 84 8.47 7.52 6.67
N SER A 85 8.11 6.23 6.79
CA SER A 85 7.74 5.40 5.65
C SER A 85 6.48 5.88 4.96
N LEU A 86 5.47 6.35 5.71
CA LEU A 86 4.25 6.92 5.12
C LEU A 86 4.52 8.24 4.38
N MET A 87 5.35 9.12 4.94
CA MET A 87 5.74 10.36 4.27
C MET A 87 6.47 10.09 2.95
N GLU A 88 7.36 9.11 2.92
CA GLU A 88 8.05 8.69 1.69
C GLU A 88 7.05 8.12 0.66
N ALA A 89 6.12 7.28 1.09
CA ALA A 89 5.12 6.66 0.23
C ALA A 89 4.13 7.69 -0.36
N LEU A 90 3.68 8.66 0.44
CA LEU A 90 2.82 9.76 -0.01
C LEU A 90 3.53 10.64 -1.04
N ASN A 91 4.81 10.95 -0.85
CA ASN A 91 5.59 11.73 -1.81
C ASN A 91 5.77 10.97 -3.15
N LYS A 92 5.95 9.65 -3.10
CA LYS A 92 6.00 8.80 -4.30
C LYS A 92 4.64 8.70 -5.00
N GLY A 93 3.55 8.54 -4.25
CA GLY A 93 2.18 8.46 -4.77
C GLY A 93 1.59 9.79 -5.27
N SER A 94 2.18 10.92 -4.85
CA SER A 94 1.78 12.27 -5.30
C SER A 94 2.47 12.72 -6.59
N LYS A 95 3.45 11.96 -7.10
CA LYS A 95 3.91 12.18 -8.47
C LYS A 95 2.77 11.79 -9.39
N PRO A 96 2.24 12.71 -10.22
CA PRO A 96 1.37 12.28 -11.30
C PRO A 96 2.17 11.24 -12.08
N GLU A 97 1.61 10.04 -12.27
CA GLU A 97 2.12 9.10 -13.25
C GLU A 97 2.43 9.92 -14.48
N LYS A 98 3.67 9.83 -14.99
CA LYS A 98 4.09 10.58 -16.16
C LYS A 98 3.04 10.31 -17.25
N GLY A 99 2.12 11.26 -17.44
CA GLY A 99 1.22 11.25 -18.56
C GLY A 99 2.07 11.20 -19.82
N PRO A 100 1.60 10.54 -20.90
CA PRO A 100 2.36 10.53 -22.14
C PRO A 100 2.71 11.97 -22.48
N SER A 101 4.01 12.25 -22.63
CA SER A 101 4.51 13.55 -23.03
C SER A 101 3.71 14.02 -24.25
N VAL A 102 2.94 15.08 -24.10
CA VAL A 102 2.30 15.79 -25.21
C VAL A 102 3.32 16.72 -25.88
N ASP A 103 4.47 16.17 -26.26
CA ASP A 103 5.38 16.79 -27.21
C ASP A 103 4.85 16.48 -28.61
N GLY A 104 3.91 17.30 -29.08
CA GLY A 104 3.33 17.11 -30.42
C GLY A 104 2.04 17.86 -30.72
N ILE A 105 1.82 19.06 -30.16
CA ILE A 105 0.91 20.02 -30.81
C ILE A 105 1.62 20.59 -32.03
N HIS A 106 1.68 19.80 -33.11
CA HIS A 106 1.95 20.35 -34.43
C HIS A 106 0.63 20.96 -34.91
N GLU A 107 0.64 22.28 -35.03
CA GLU A 107 -0.38 23.12 -35.61
C GLU A 107 -0.93 22.47 -36.89
N ARG A 108 -2.19 22.01 -36.85
CA ARG A 108 -2.92 21.75 -38.09
C ARG A 108 -3.50 23.09 -38.51
N GLU A 109 -2.81 23.68 -39.46
CA GLU A 109 -3.24 24.85 -40.22
C GLU A 109 -4.72 24.75 -40.57
N THR A 110 -5.44 25.81 -40.25
CA THR A 110 -6.78 26.11 -40.73
C THR A 110 -6.71 26.35 -42.22
N ASN A 111 -6.77 25.29 -43.03
CA ASN A 111 -6.97 25.46 -44.47
C ASN A 111 -8.47 25.53 -44.79
N SER A 112 -8.90 26.77 -45.00
CA SER A 112 -9.91 27.23 -45.96
C SER A 112 -11.19 26.41 -46.12
N ILE A 113 -12.23 26.95 -45.50
CA ILE A 113 -13.62 26.74 -45.89
C ILE A 113 -13.81 27.51 -47.21
N GLU A 114 -13.90 26.83 -48.35
CA GLU A 114 -14.48 27.46 -49.54
C GLU A 114 -16.00 27.51 -49.37
N PRO A 115 -16.66 28.67 -49.45
CA PRO A 115 -18.11 28.72 -49.43
C PRO A 115 -18.67 28.24 -50.76
N ALA A 116 -19.75 27.45 -50.63
CA ALA A 116 -20.60 27.00 -51.71
C ALA A 116 -21.04 28.16 -52.62
N GLY A 117 -21.16 27.85 -53.91
CA GLY A 117 -21.47 28.80 -54.97
C GLY A 117 -22.71 29.64 -54.74
N LEU A 118 -22.66 30.83 -55.33
CA LEU A 118 -23.81 31.68 -55.64
C LEU A 118 -23.50 32.42 -56.94
N PHE A 119 -24.50 32.40 -57.83
CA PHE A 119 -24.61 32.90 -59.21
C PHE A 119 -24.14 31.96 -60.32
#